data_AF-A0A8H5CKG1-F1
#
_entry.id   AF-A0A8H5CKG1-F1
#
_cell.length_a   1.000
_cell.length_b   1.000
_cell.length_c   1.000
_cell.angle_alpha   90.00
_cell.angle_beta   90.00
_cell.angle_gamma   90.00
#
_symmetry.space_group_name_H-M   'P 1'
#
loop_
_entity.id
_entity.type
_entity.pdbx_description
1 polymer ?
#
loop_
_entity_poly.entity_id
_entity_poly.type
_entity_poly.pdbx_seq_one_letter_code
_entity_poly.pdbx_strand_id
1 'polypeptide(L)'
;METSGKGNGTRLCPGYFRHRWFWRFFHQSALAFTLRPGNPYNQTAILTNNKFDPVKFESVGPAYFSSTNALYYITANLAMGATLVHVILFYRPQLMPFVRALNPWNKTATIVHDEHYIVMKRYTKVPRWWFLVLLAIAYGMAQATDYTGHSHFSWWQLTVILILSLVFTLVYCTTAAILGFVQFSTQLDGFYSMIASYMIPGDPIANMYSALYGSQPTVQGIMLLGDLKLGQYLKIPPKVNFLVQVLGCIVGALLNYVMMLSIISNQRAALLTIAGTRLWSGQNAQSFNSNAIAWGALGRQMFSPGKTYYMIPVALALGALMPIPHYILHRKFPRNQFLANFNTGVVLQYSCFMSVGINTSINTASFLGILSQWYIRRKHPR
;
A
#
# COMPACT_ATOMS: atom_id res chain seq x y z
N MET A 1 -45.00 10.65 26.63
CA MET A 1 -44.30 11.07 27.86
C MET A 1 -42.87 10.60 27.77
N GLU A 2 -41.97 11.53 28.07
CA GLU A 2 -40.49 11.52 27.97
C GLU A 2 -39.83 10.30 28.64
N THR A 3 -38.62 9.87 28.25
CA THR A 3 -37.33 10.54 28.45
C THR A 3 -36.26 9.81 27.61
N SER A 4 -35.56 10.42 26.64
CA SER A 4 -34.39 11.31 26.72
C SER A 4 -33.21 10.78 27.55
N GLY A 5 -32.38 9.92 26.95
CA GLY A 5 -31.01 9.64 27.39
C GLY A 5 -30.00 10.27 26.41
N LYS A 6 -29.53 11.48 26.71
CA LYS A 6 -28.46 12.17 25.96
C LYS A 6 -27.10 11.59 26.34
N GLY A 7 -26.47 10.85 25.43
CA GLY A 7 -25.03 10.52 25.49
C GLY A 7 -24.21 11.62 24.81
N ASN A 8 -23.34 12.28 25.57
CA ASN A 8 -22.44 13.33 25.10
C ASN A 8 -21.37 12.77 24.16
N GLY A 9 -21.54 12.98 22.85
CA GLY A 9 -20.48 12.87 21.84
C GLY A 9 -19.93 14.25 21.50
N THR A 10 -18.64 14.44 21.71
CA THR A 10 -17.86 15.63 21.38
C THR A 10 -18.08 16.07 19.93
N ARG A 11 -18.65 17.25 19.74
CA ARG A 11 -18.84 17.91 18.45
C ARG A 11 -17.50 18.48 17.97
N LEU A 12 -16.97 17.95 16.87
CA LEU A 12 -15.91 18.60 16.09
C LEU A 12 -16.48 19.04 14.73
N CYS A 13 -16.39 20.35 14.48
CA CYS A 13 -16.57 21.09 13.22
C CYS A 13 -18.00 21.17 12.61
N PRO A 14 -18.72 22.30 12.80
CA PRO A 14 -19.97 22.58 12.10
C PRO A 14 -19.69 23.29 10.76
N GLY A 15 -20.11 22.73 9.62
CA GLY A 15 -20.20 23.56 8.40
C GLY A 15 -20.24 22.88 7.04
N TYR A 16 -19.93 21.58 6.88
CA TYR A 16 -19.80 20.99 5.54
C TYR A 16 -20.38 19.57 5.37
N PHE A 17 -21.40 19.20 6.15
CA PHE A 17 -21.99 17.85 6.12
C PHE A 17 -23.49 17.87 5.80
N ARG A 18 -23.85 18.37 4.61
CA ARG A 18 -25.25 18.45 4.14
C ARG A 18 -25.64 17.42 3.07
N HIS A 19 -24.92 16.29 2.95
CA HIS A 19 -25.35 15.18 2.08
C HIS A 19 -25.82 13.96 2.88
N ARG A 20 -27.10 13.60 2.68
CA ARG A 20 -27.86 12.48 3.28
C ARG A 20 -27.17 11.10 3.18
N TRP A 21 -26.15 10.95 2.34
CA TRP A 21 -25.35 9.73 2.21
C TRP A 21 -24.48 9.42 3.43
N PHE A 22 -23.96 10.46 4.10
CA PHE A 22 -22.89 10.28 5.10
C PHE A 22 -23.42 9.77 6.45
N TRP A 23 -24.65 10.14 6.85
CA TRP A 23 -25.19 9.87 8.19
C TRP A 23 -25.73 8.45 8.39
N ARG A 24 -26.18 7.76 7.34
CA ARG A 24 -26.86 6.46 7.48
C ARG A 24 -25.91 5.27 7.72
N PHE A 25 -24.60 5.48 7.56
CA PHE A 25 -23.59 4.42 7.68
C PHE A 25 -22.65 4.59 8.88
N PHE A 26 -22.91 5.54 9.77
CA PHE A 26 -22.00 5.94 10.86
C PHE A 26 -21.84 4.94 12.02
N HIS A 27 -22.48 3.77 11.97
CA HIS A 27 -22.63 2.92 13.16
C HIS A 27 -21.80 1.65 13.24
N GLN A 28 -20.94 1.32 12.27
CA GLN A 28 -20.18 0.06 12.34
C GLN A 28 -18.73 0.20 11.87
N SER A 29 -17.79 0.20 12.81
CA SER A 29 -16.38 -0.12 12.57
C SER A 29 -16.23 -1.64 12.45
N ALA A 30 -16.74 -2.21 11.37
CA ALA A 30 -16.55 -3.62 11.03
C ALA A 30 -15.58 -3.76 9.85
N LEU A 31 -14.65 -4.71 9.95
CA LEU A 31 -13.74 -5.11 8.87
C LEU A 31 -14.46 -5.92 7.77
N ALA A 32 -15.65 -6.45 8.06
CA ALA A 32 -16.39 -7.36 7.19
C ALA A 32 -17.43 -6.66 6.31
N PHE A 33 -17.68 -7.23 5.13
CA PHE A 33 -18.83 -6.89 4.30
C PHE A 33 -20.12 -7.12 5.06
N THR A 34 -21.05 -6.18 4.95
CA THR A 34 -22.36 -6.32 5.55
C THR A 34 -23.43 -6.27 4.47
N LEU A 35 -24.36 -7.23 4.53
CA LEU A 35 -25.57 -7.29 3.70
C LEU A 35 -26.61 -6.27 4.22
N ARG A 36 -26.64 -6.11 5.54
CA ARG A 36 -27.38 -5.14 6.36
C ARG A 36 -26.55 -4.83 7.60
N PRO A 37 -26.75 -3.69 8.29
CA PRO A 37 -26.00 -3.37 9.50
C PRO A 37 -26.04 -4.55 10.48
N GLY A 38 -24.87 -5.13 10.79
CA GLY A 38 -24.70 -6.17 11.81
C GLY A 38 -24.65 -7.61 11.32
N ASN A 39 -24.97 -7.90 10.04
CA ASN A 39 -24.91 -9.27 9.50
C ASN A 39 -23.73 -9.45 8.53
N PRO A 40 -22.81 -10.40 8.77
CA PRO A 40 -21.69 -10.68 7.88
C PRO A 40 -22.21 -11.18 6.52
N TYR A 41 -21.65 -10.63 5.44
CA TYR A 41 -22.00 -11.01 4.08
C TYR A 41 -21.49 -12.42 3.78
N ASN A 42 -22.36 -13.29 3.28
CA ASN A 42 -21.95 -14.63 2.87
C ASN A 42 -21.19 -14.58 1.54
N GLN A 43 -19.87 -14.64 1.64
CA GLN A 43 -18.94 -14.49 0.51
C GLN A 43 -19.05 -15.62 -0.53
N THR A 44 -19.39 -16.84 -0.10
CA THR A 44 -19.54 -17.98 -1.02
C THR A 44 -20.87 -17.95 -1.77
N ALA A 45 -21.84 -17.14 -1.32
CA ALA A 45 -23.15 -17.07 -1.93
C ALA A 45 -23.16 -16.35 -3.29
N ILE A 46 -22.14 -15.53 -3.58
CA ILE A 46 -22.00 -14.78 -4.85
C ILE A 46 -21.03 -15.42 -5.85
N LEU A 47 -20.44 -16.57 -5.50
CA LEU A 47 -19.44 -17.24 -6.32
C LEU A 47 -20.00 -18.54 -6.90
N THR A 48 -19.67 -18.79 -8.17
CA THR A 48 -19.82 -20.10 -8.82
C THR A 48 -18.45 -20.52 -9.32
N ASN A 49 -17.91 -21.64 -8.82
CA ASN A 49 -16.54 -22.10 -9.08
C ASN A 49 -15.46 -21.04 -8.79
N ASN A 50 -15.57 -20.33 -7.65
CA ASN A 50 -14.70 -19.22 -7.26
C ASN A 50 -14.68 -18.01 -8.21
N LYS A 51 -15.58 -17.95 -9.18
CA LYS A 51 -15.79 -16.79 -10.07
C LYS A 51 -17.09 -16.08 -9.73
N PHE A 52 -17.13 -14.80 -10.04
CA PHE A 52 -18.32 -13.97 -9.85
C PHE A 52 -19.50 -14.47 -10.69
N ASP A 53 -20.65 -14.68 -10.04
CA ASP A 53 -21.90 -15.09 -10.70
C ASP A 53 -22.95 -13.96 -10.62
N PRO A 54 -23.35 -13.37 -11.77
CA PRO A 54 -24.30 -12.26 -11.78
C PRO A 54 -25.71 -12.66 -11.32
N VAL A 55 -26.15 -13.90 -11.56
CA VAL A 55 -27.51 -14.36 -11.21
C VAL A 55 -27.64 -14.52 -9.69
N LYS A 56 -26.60 -15.06 -9.05
CA LYS A 56 -26.53 -15.14 -7.59
C LYS A 56 -26.35 -13.77 -6.93
N PHE A 57 -25.64 -12.86 -7.60
CA PHE A 57 -25.51 -11.49 -7.10
C PHE A 57 -26.85 -10.75 -7.08
N GLU A 58 -27.72 -10.94 -8.07
CA GLU A 58 -29.06 -10.34 -8.09
C GLU A 58 -29.97 -10.85 -6.96
N SER A 59 -29.82 -12.12 -6.56
CA SER A 59 -30.62 -12.69 -5.46
C SER A 59 -30.12 -12.33 -4.06
N VAL A 60 -28.81 -12.20 -3.88
CA VAL A 60 -28.19 -11.84 -2.60
C VAL A 60 -28.18 -10.32 -2.39
N GLY A 61 -27.97 -9.55 -3.46
CA GLY A 61 -27.85 -8.09 -3.41
C GLY A 61 -26.43 -7.59 -3.13
N PRO A 62 -26.21 -6.25 -3.21
CA PRO A 62 -24.89 -5.64 -3.14
C PRO A 62 -24.25 -5.76 -1.76
N ALA A 63 -22.93 -5.99 -1.74
CA ALA A 63 -22.14 -5.92 -0.51
C ALA A 63 -21.80 -4.46 -0.16
N TYR A 64 -21.87 -4.11 1.12
CA TYR A 64 -21.49 -2.78 1.60
C TYR A 64 -20.25 -2.86 2.49
N PHE A 65 -19.31 -1.93 2.27
CA PHE A 65 -18.23 -1.61 3.20
C PHE A 65 -18.76 -0.79 4.37
N SER A 66 -18.11 -0.96 5.53
CA SER A 66 -18.24 0.01 6.62
C SER A 66 -17.77 1.40 6.16
N SER A 67 -18.38 2.46 6.71
CA SER A 67 -17.99 3.85 6.42
C SER A 67 -16.51 4.08 6.63
N THR A 68 -15.97 3.51 7.71
CA THR A 68 -14.58 3.70 8.08
C THR A 68 -13.63 3.05 7.07
N ASN A 69 -13.98 1.87 6.56
CA ASN A 69 -13.20 1.21 5.51
C ASN A 69 -13.34 1.92 4.15
N ALA A 70 -14.53 2.44 3.84
CA ALA A 70 -14.72 3.26 2.64
C ALA A 70 -13.86 4.55 2.68
N LEU A 71 -13.86 5.27 3.82
CA LEU A 71 -13.02 6.45 4.02
C LEU A 71 -11.53 6.13 3.95
N TYR A 72 -11.13 4.97 4.50
CA TYR A 72 -9.77 4.47 4.38
C TYR A 72 -9.36 4.28 2.91
N TYR A 73 -10.18 3.62 2.10
CA TYR A 73 -9.87 3.44 0.67
C TYR A 73 -9.85 4.75 -0.12
N ILE A 74 -10.73 5.71 0.21
CA ILE A 74 -10.73 7.05 -0.42
C ILE A 74 -9.41 7.76 -0.10
N THR A 75 -9.03 7.84 1.17
CA THR A 75 -7.82 8.55 1.62
C THR A 75 -6.54 7.85 1.22
N ALA A 76 -6.52 6.52 1.17
CA ALA A 76 -5.44 5.72 0.60
C ALA A 76 -5.18 6.10 -0.86
N ASN A 77 -6.22 6.16 -1.69
CA ASN A 77 -6.09 6.57 -3.09
C ASN A 77 -5.71 8.04 -3.23
N LEU A 78 -6.28 8.94 -2.41
CA LEU A 78 -5.86 10.36 -2.36
C LEU A 78 -4.36 10.48 -2.04
N ALA A 79 -3.88 9.75 -1.02
CA ALA A 79 -2.50 9.77 -0.58
C ALA A 79 -1.55 9.24 -1.65
N MET A 80 -1.93 8.16 -2.34
CA MET A 80 -1.14 7.58 -3.43
C MET A 80 -0.97 8.55 -4.60
N GLY A 81 -2.07 9.16 -5.06
CA GLY A 81 -2.02 10.16 -6.13
C GLY A 81 -1.22 11.40 -5.72
N ALA A 82 -1.42 11.87 -4.48
CA ALA A 82 -0.69 13.01 -3.94
C ALA A 82 0.81 12.72 -3.79
N THR A 83 1.20 11.53 -3.34
CA THR A 83 2.61 11.15 -3.20
C THR A 83 3.30 11.12 -4.56
N LEU A 84 2.65 10.54 -5.58
CA LEU A 84 3.17 10.51 -6.95
C LEU A 84 3.50 11.92 -7.45
N VAL A 85 2.54 12.84 -7.40
CA VAL A 85 2.73 14.21 -7.91
C VAL A 85 3.67 15.02 -7.02
N HIS A 86 3.62 14.84 -5.69
CA HIS A 86 4.53 15.52 -4.77
C HIS A 86 5.99 15.16 -5.05
N VAL A 87 6.31 13.87 -5.26
CA VAL A 87 7.67 13.43 -5.60
C VAL A 87 8.14 14.01 -6.93
N ILE A 88 7.26 14.01 -7.96
CA ILE A 88 7.59 14.54 -9.28
C ILE A 88 7.87 16.05 -9.23
N LEU A 89 7.13 16.81 -8.42
CA LEU A 89 7.27 18.27 -8.35
C LEU A 89 8.38 18.75 -7.41
N PHE A 90 8.48 18.17 -6.21
CA PHE A 90 9.40 18.61 -5.15
C PHE A 90 10.73 17.86 -5.17
N TYR A 91 10.73 16.55 -5.49
CA TYR A 91 11.93 15.70 -5.47
C TYR A 91 12.47 15.38 -6.86
N ARG A 92 12.10 16.20 -7.86
CA ARG A 92 12.60 16.08 -9.24
C ARG A 92 14.14 15.98 -9.32
N PRO A 93 14.93 16.80 -8.60
CA PRO A 93 16.39 16.72 -8.68
C PRO A 93 16.94 15.38 -8.19
N GLN A 94 16.31 14.75 -7.20
CA GLN A 94 16.69 13.45 -6.66
C GLN A 94 16.25 12.30 -7.57
N LEU A 95 15.14 12.47 -8.30
CA LEU A 95 14.61 11.46 -9.24
C LEU A 95 15.36 11.44 -10.59
N MET A 96 15.84 12.60 -11.06
CA MET A 96 16.53 12.72 -12.35
C MET A 96 17.77 11.82 -12.52
N PRO A 97 18.64 11.64 -11.52
CA PRO A 97 19.71 10.64 -11.53
C PRO A 97 19.26 9.25 -11.98
N PHE A 98 18.12 8.77 -11.48
CA PHE A 98 17.59 7.46 -11.83
C PHE A 98 17.07 7.42 -13.26
N VAL A 99 16.26 8.41 -13.67
CA VAL A 99 15.73 8.52 -15.03
C VAL A 99 16.88 8.60 -16.06
N ARG A 100 17.93 9.34 -15.71
CA ARG A 100 19.17 9.42 -16.49
C ARG A 100 19.94 8.12 -16.54
N ALA A 101 19.88 7.30 -15.48
CA ALA A 101 20.53 6.00 -15.43
C ALA A 101 19.81 4.92 -16.26
N LEU A 102 18.50 5.08 -16.51
CA LEU A 102 17.74 4.23 -17.44
C LEU A 102 18.19 4.41 -18.89
N ASN A 103 18.77 5.57 -19.24
CA ASN A 103 19.32 5.80 -20.57
C ASN A 103 20.73 5.16 -20.67
N PRO A 104 20.92 4.10 -21.49
CA PRO A 104 22.21 3.41 -21.61
C PRO A 104 23.33 4.29 -22.19
N TRP A 105 22.96 5.29 -22.99
CA TRP A 105 23.90 6.20 -23.66
C TRP A 105 24.35 7.36 -22.76
N ASN A 106 23.70 7.54 -21.61
CA ASN A 106 24.03 8.62 -20.71
C ASN A 106 25.18 8.24 -19.76
N LYS A 107 26.35 8.87 -19.94
CA LYS A 107 27.54 8.66 -19.12
C LYS A 107 27.68 9.67 -17.97
N THR A 108 26.67 10.51 -17.70
CA THR A 108 26.76 11.49 -16.62
C THR A 108 26.94 10.79 -15.26
N ALA A 109 28.11 10.97 -14.65
CA ALA A 109 28.37 10.50 -13.30
C ALA A 109 27.63 11.37 -12.29
N THR A 110 26.81 10.75 -11.45
CA THR A 110 26.19 11.43 -10.31
C THR A 110 27.22 11.53 -9.19
N ILE A 111 27.63 12.76 -8.88
CA ILE A 111 28.55 13.03 -7.79
C ILE A 111 27.74 13.02 -6.49
N VAL A 112 27.98 12.00 -5.67
CA VAL A 112 27.40 11.88 -4.33
C VAL A 112 28.47 12.28 -3.32
N HIS A 113 28.23 13.36 -2.58
CA HIS A 113 29.07 13.83 -1.49
C HIS A 113 28.66 13.11 -0.19
N ASP A 114 29.10 11.86 -0.05
CA ASP A 114 28.94 11.07 1.16
C ASP A 114 30.29 10.40 1.47
N GLU A 115 30.82 10.64 2.68
CA GLU A 115 32.09 10.09 3.16
C GLU A 115 32.08 8.56 3.15
N HIS A 116 30.97 7.93 3.54
CA HIS A 116 30.82 6.48 3.49
C HIS A 116 30.87 5.98 2.04
N TYR A 117 30.23 6.70 1.12
CA TYR A 117 30.28 6.36 -0.30
C TYR A 117 31.67 6.53 -0.90
N ILE A 118 32.44 7.54 -0.48
CA ILE A 118 33.82 7.76 -0.93
C ILE A 118 34.70 6.57 -0.54
N VAL A 119 34.61 6.10 0.71
CA VAL A 119 35.36 4.93 1.19
C VAL A 119 34.97 3.67 0.41
N MET A 120 33.68 3.54 0.07
CA MET A 120 33.17 2.41 -0.73
C MET A 120 33.70 2.36 -2.17
N LYS A 121 34.27 3.44 -2.71
CA LYS A 121 34.86 3.46 -4.06
C LYS A 121 36.06 2.52 -4.22
N ARG A 122 36.67 2.09 -3.11
CA ARG A 122 37.71 1.03 -3.09
C ARG A 122 37.21 -0.28 -3.69
N TYR A 123 35.92 -0.59 -3.55
CA TYR A 123 35.38 -1.87 -3.99
C TYR A 123 34.83 -1.80 -5.42
N THR A 124 34.95 -2.91 -6.15
CA THR A 124 34.32 -3.02 -7.46
C THR A 124 32.81 -3.00 -7.34
N LYS A 125 32.15 -2.15 -8.15
CA LYS A 125 30.69 -2.06 -8.20
C LYS A 125 30.08 -3.38 -8.69
N VAL A 126 28.85 -3.66 -8.27
CA VAL A 126 28.07 -4.77 -8.82
C VAL A 126 27.70 -4.44 -10.27
N PRO A 127 28.02 -5.31 -11.24
CA PRO A 127 27.61 -5.10 -12.62
C PRO A 127 26.08 -5.01 -12.73
N ARG A 128 25.57 -4.05 -13.51
CA ARG A 128 24.13 -3.85 -13.70
C ARG A 128 23.43 -5.10 -14.25
N TRP A 129 24.14 -5.91 -15.05
CA TRP A 129 23.58 -7.12 -15.64
C TRP A 129 23.25 -8.20 -14.60
N TRP A 130 23.86 -8.20 -13.40
CA TRP A 130 23.49 -9.13 -12.33
C TRP A 130 22.03 -8.92 -11.90
N PHE A 131 21.63 -7.65 -11.77
CA PHE A 131 20.24 -7.29 -11.47
C PHE A 131 19.30 -7.61 -12.62
N LEU A 132 19.73 -7.45 -13.87
CA LEU A 132 18.92 -7.80 -15.05
C LEU A 132 18.69 -9.31 -15.16
N VAL A 133 19.73 -10.12 -14.90
CA VAL A 133 19.60 -11.58 -14.87
C VAL A 133 18.69 -12.02 -13.73
N LEU A 134 18.85 -11.43 -12.53
CA LEU A 134 17.96 -11.71 -11.40
C LEU A 134 16.51 -11.34 -11.72
N LEU A 135 16.28 -10.20 -12.36
CA LEU A 135 14.96 -9.77 -12.82
C LEU A 135 14.37 -10.73 -13.84
N ALA A 136 15.17 -11.21 -14.81
CA ALA A 136 14.74 -12.17 -15.81
C ALA A 136 14.35 -13.52 -15.18
N ILE A 137 15.14 -14.01 -14.22
CA ILE A 137 14.82 -15.23 -13.46
C ILE A 137 13.53 -15.03 -12.67
N ALA A 138 13.41 -13.93 -11.93
CA ALA A 138 12.21 -13.63 -11.13
C ALA A 138 10.95 -13.48 -12.00
N TYR A 139 11.06 -12.84 -13.16
CA TYR A 139 9.96 -12.73 -14.12
C TYR A 139 9.57 -14.09 -14.69
N GLY A 140 10.54 -14.93 -15.06
CA GLY A 140 10.28 -16.30 -15.53
C GLY A 140 9.60 -17.16 -14.46
N MET A 141 10.05 -17.06 -13.21
CA MET A 141 9.41 -17.74 -12.08
C MET A 141 7.99 -17.25 -11.84
N ALA A 142 7.74 -15.93 -11.91
CA ALA A 142 6.41 -15.36 -11.76
C ALA A 142 5.43 -15.86 -12.83
N GLN A 143 5.87 -15.87 -14.09
CA GLN A 143 5.08 -16.45 -15.20
C GLN A 143 4.81 -17.95 -14.97
N ALA A 144 5.83 -18.71 -14.55
CA ALA A 144 5.64 -20.14 -14.27
C ALA A 144 4.58 -20.35 -13.19
N THR A 145 4.64 -19.60 -12.09
CA THR A 145 3.65 -19.70 -11.00
C THR A 145 2.25 -19.27 -11.41
N ASP A 146 2.10 -18.31 -12.31
CA ASP A 146 0.80 -17.89 -12.85
C ASP A 146 0.12 -19.04 -13.61
N TYR A 147 0.87 -19.71 -14.49
CA TYR A 147 0.33 -20.82 -15.29
C TYR A 147 0.13 -22.11 -14.48
N THR A 148 1.06 -22.47 -13.60
CA THR A 148 0.92 -23.68 -12.77
C THR A 148 -0.11 -23.51 -11.65
N GLY A 149 -0.29 -22.27 -11.17
CA GLY A 149 -1.23 -21.94 -10.10
C GLY A 149 -2.69 -21.83 -10.54
N HIS A 150 -2.98 -22.04 -11.83
CA HIS A 150 -4.31 -21.83 -12.43
C HIS A 150 -4.92 -20.45 -12.07
N SER A 151 -4.08 -19.41 -12.02
CA SER A 151 -4.50 -18.08 -11.54
C SER A 151 -5.39 -17.31 -12.52
N HIS A 152 -5.56 -17.81 -13.75
CA HIS A 152 -6.18 -17.11 -14.88
C HIS A 152 -5.52 -15.76 -15.24
N PHE A 153 -4.31 -15.50 -14.71
CA PHE A 153 -3.52 -14.31 -14.94
C PHE A 153 -2.63 -14.51 -16.17
N SER A 154 -2.79 -13.63 -17.17
CA SER A 154 -2.08 -13.71 -18.46
C SER A 154 -0.73 -13.00 -18.41
N TRP A 155 0.22 -13.43 -19.24
CA TRP A 155 1.57 -12.88 -19.28
C TRP A 155 1.62 -11.34 -19.50
N TRP A 156 0.72 -10.80 -20.34
CA TRP A 156 0.65 -9.37 -20.61
C TRP A 156 0.15 -8.59 -19.39
N GLN A 157 -0.74 -9.18 -18.58
CA GLN A 157 -1.31 -8.58 -17.38
C GLN A 157 -0.23 -8.44 -16.31
N LEU A 158 0.58 -9.48 -16.12
CA LEU A 158 1.76 -9.42 -15.25
C LEU A 158 2.71 -8.32 -15.69
N THR A 159 2.99 -8.23 -16.99
CA THR A 159 3.93 -7.24 -17.53
C THR A 159 3.45 -5.81 -17.26
N VAL A 160 2.16 -5.52 -17.47
CA VAL A 160 1.57 -4.20 -17.18
C VAL A 160 1.67 -3.87 -15.68
N ILE A 161 1.36 -4.82 -14.80
CA ILE A 161 1.44 -4.63 -13.35
C ILE A 161 2.87 -4.40 -12.88
N LEU A 162 3.85 -5.13 -13.43
CA LEU A 162 5.27 -4.94 -13.09
C LEU A 162 5.82 -3.61 -13.58
N ILE A 163 5.42 -3.13 -14.77
CA ILE A 163 5.79 -1.79 -15.26
C ILE A 163 5.23 -0.72 -14.33
N LEU A 164 3.97 -0.86 -13.92
CA LEU A 164 3.33 0.06 -12.98
C LEU A 164 4.00 0.00 -11.59
N SER A 165 4.37 -1.20 -11.14
CA SER A 165 5.16 -1.44 -9.93
C SER A 165 6.53 -0.76 -9.99
N LEU A 166 7.22 -0.78 -11.13
CA LEU A 166 8.49 -0.07 -11.28
C LEU A 166 8.33 1.45 -11.06
N VAL A 167 7.26 2.05 -11.60
CA VAL A 167 6.97 3.48 -11.43
C VAL A 167 6.68 3.82 -9.97
N PHE A 168 5.82 3.06 -9.30
CA PHE A 168 5.49 3.31 -7.89
C PHE A 168 6.65 2.98 -6.95
N THR A 169 7.43 1.94 -7.25
CA THR A 169 8.67 1.62 -6.52
C THR A 169 9.62 2.80 -6.56
N LEU A 170 9.84 3.43 -7.72
CA LEU A 170 10.67 4.63 -7.82
C LEU A 170 10.19 5.76 -6.88
N VAL A 171 8.90 6.04 -6.93
CA VAL A 171 8.26 7.13 -6.17
C VAL A 171 8.34 6.89 -4.66
N TYR A 172 7.98 5.69 -4.23
CA TYR A 172 7.89 5.31 -2.83
C TYR A 172 9.29 5.15 -2.22
N CYS A 173 10.22 4.50 -2.93
CA CYS A 173 11.62 4.43 -2.50
C CYS A 173 12.27 5.80 -2.37
N THR A 174 11.99 6.73 -3.30
CA THR A 174 12.50 8.11 -3.21
C THR A 174 11.95 8.82 -1.97
N THR A 175 10.66 8.66 -1.70
CA THR A 175 10.01 9.25 -0.52
C THR A 175 10.58 8.67 0.77
N ALA A 176 10.73 7.34 0.85
CA ALA A 176 11.32 6.66 1.98
C ALA A 176 12.79 7.06 2.22
N ALA A 177 13.58 7.21 1.15
CA ALA A 177 14.98 7.60 1.25
C ALA A 177 15.17 9.06 1.74
N ILE A 178 14.27 9.98 1.36
CA ILE A 178 14.38 11.40 1.73
C ILE A 178 13.79 11.66 3.12
N LEU A 179 12.61 11.11 3.40
CA LEU A 179 11.86 11.43 4.63
C LEU A 179 12.10 10.42 5.75
N GLY A 180 12.69 9.26 5.45
CA GLY A 180 12.73 8.11 6.38
C GLY A 180 11.34 7.52 6.64
N PHE A 181 10.36 7.82 5.78
CA PHE A 181 8.96 7.50 5.98
C PHE A 181 8.49 6.41 5.00
N VAL A 182 7.89 5.35 5.54
CA VAL A 182 7.39 4.20 4.75
C VAL A 182 5.89 4.34 4.55
N GLN A 183 5.45 4.33 3.29
CA GLN A 183 4.03 4.36 2.94
C GLN A 183 3.38 3.00 3.29
N PHE A 184 2.07 2.98 3.58
CA PHE A 184 1.39 1.73 3.95
C PHE A 184 1.27 0.80 2.75
N SER A 185 1.72 -0.44 2.91
CA SER A 185 1.64 -1.51 1.88
C SER A 185 0.21 -1.77 1.42
N THR A 186 -0.75 -1.69 2.35
CA THR A 186 -2.19 -1.84 2.11
C THR A 186 -2.77 -0.82 1.13
N GLN A 187 -2.16 0.36 0.95
CA GLN A 187 -2.59 1.31 -0.09
C GLN A 187 -2.25 0.79 -1.48
N LEU A 188 -1.05 0.23 -1.65
CA LEU A 188 -0.60 -0.36 -2.91
C LEU A 188 -1.46 -1.57 -3.28
N ASP A 189 -1.75 -2.45 -2.32
CA ASP A 189 -2.59 -3.63 -2.54
C ASP A 189 -3.96 -3.27 -3.11
N GLY A 190 -4.63 -2.27 -2.52
CA GLY A 190 -5.93 -1.78 -2.98
C GLY A 190 -5.86 -1.18 -4.39
N PHE A 191 -4.81 -0.43 -4.71
CA PHE A 191 -4.61 0.15 -6.03
C PHE A 191 -4.39 -0.92 -7.11
N TYR A 192 -3.48 -1.88 -6.89
CA TYR A 192 -3.24 -2.94 -7.86
C TYR A 192 -4.46 -3.86 -8.01
N SER A 193 -5.20 -4.09 -6.93
CA SER A 193 -6.47 -4.80 -6.98
C SER A 193 -7.50 -4.03 -7.81
N MET A 194 -7.59 -2.71 -7.65
CA MET A 194 -8.48 -1.86 -8.47
C MET A 194 -8.13 -1.95 -9.95
N ILE A 195 -6.85 -1.85 -10.32
CA ILE A 195 -6.41 -1.98 -11.73
C ILE A 195 -6.72 -3.38 -12.26
N ALA A 196 -6.46 -4.42 -11.48
CA ALA A 196 -6.75 -5.81 -11.84
C ALA A 196 -8.25 -6.05 -12.04
N SER A 197 -9.10 -5.45 -11.21
CA SER A 197 -10.57 -5.56 -11.32
C SER A 197 -11.09 -5.10 -12.68
N TYR A 198 -10.42 -4.13 -13.31
CA TYR A 198 -10.74 -3.66 -14.66
C TYR A 198 -10.16 -4.56 -15.74
N MET A 199 -8.95 -5.08 -15.53
CA MET A 199 -8.24 -5.97 -16.48
C MET A 199 -8.81 -7.39 -16.53
N ILE A 200 -9.22 -7.94 -15.38
CA ILE A 200 -9.73 -9.32 -15.19
C ILE A 200 -10.96 -9.25 -14.27
N PRO A 201 -12.12 -8.88 -14.82
CA PRO A 201 -13.33 -8.78 -14.03
C PRO A 201 -13.82 -10.15 -13.57
N GLY A 202 -14.22 -10.26 -12.30
CA GLY A 202 -14.96 -11.42 -11.80
C GLY A 202 -14.08 -12.57 -11.31
N ASP A 203 -12.76 -12.40 -11.26
CA ASP A 203 -11.82 -13.41 -10.79
C ASP A 203 -11.04 -12.92 -9.54
N PRO A 204 -11.47 -13.33 -8.33
CA PRO A 204 -10.77 -13.03 -7.08
C PRO A 204 -9.32 -13.55 -7.03
N ILE A 205 -9.05 -14.70 -7.63
CA ILE A 205 -7.74 -15.35 -7.57
C ILE A 205 -6.76 -14.54 -8.40
N ALA A 206 -7.11 -14.22 -9.65
CA ALA A 206 -6.29 -13.38 -10.51
C ALA A 206 -6.00 -12.00 -9.87
N ASN A 207 -6.99 -11.43 -9.19
CA ASN A 207 -6.83 -10.18 -8.46
C ASN A 207 -5.81 -10.27 -7.30
N MET A 208 -5.77 -11.39 -6.58
CA MET A 208 -4.78 -11.62 -5.51
C MET A 208 -3.35 -11.66 -6.06
N TYR A 209 -3.14 -12.35 -7.19
CA TYR A 209 -1.83 -12.40 -7.86
C TYR A 209 -1.38 -11.01 -8.32
N SER A 210 -2.29 -10.22 -8.90
CA SER A 210 -1.99 -8.84 -9.29
C SER A 210 -1.60 -7.95 -8.10
N ALA A 211 -2.32 -8.05 -6.97
CA ALA A 211 -1.98 -7.31 -5.76
C ALA A 211 -0.58 -7.68 -5.25
N LEU A 212 -0.29 -8.99 -5.20
CA LEU A 212 1.00 -9.52 -4.76
C LEU A 212 2.16 -9.01 -5.64
N TYR A 213 2.09 -9.22 -6.96
CA TYR A 213 3.15 -8.80 -7.87
C TYR A 213 3.25 -7.29 -8.04
N GLY A 214 2.17 -6.55 -7.77
CA GLY A 214 2.18 -5.10 -7.82
C GLY A 214 2.84 -4.47 -6.59
N SER A 215 2.38 -4.83 -5.39
CA SER A 215 2.78 -4.12 -4.17
C SER A 215 4.08 -4.61 -3.56
N GLN A 216 4.35 -5.92 -3.59
CA GLN A 216 5.49 -6.51 -2.90
C GLN A 216 6.85 -6.06 -3.44
N PRO A 217 7.05 -5.86 -4.77
CA PRO A 217 8.31 -5.33 -5.26
C PRO A 217 8.66 -3.96 -4.67
N THR A 218 7.67 -3.10 -4.41
CA THR A 218 7.89 -1.82 -3.75
C THR A 218 8.33 -1.99 -2.30
N VAL A 219 7.66 -2.87 -1.54
CA VAL A 219 8.00 -3.15 -0.14
C VAL A 219 9.41 -3.73 -0.03
N GLN A 220 9.72 -4.75 -0.84
CA GLN A 220 11.04 -5.37 -0.88
C GLN A 220 12.11 -4.40 -1.38
N GLY A 221 11.77 -3.52 -2.32
CA GLY A 221 12.68 -2.47 -2.80
C GLY A 221 13.10 -1.50 -1.69
N ILE A 222 12.16 -1.08 -0.83
CA ILE A 222 12.47 -0.21 0.32
C ILE A 222 13.37 -0.94 1.32
N MET A 223 13.07 -2.20 1.65
CA MET A 223 13.89 -3.02 2.56
C MET A 223 15.31 -3.21 2.01
N LEU A 224 15.43 -3.56 0.72
CA LEU A 224 16.71 -3.72 0.03
C LEU A 224 17.53 -2.43 0.07
N LEU A 225 16.91 -1.26 -0.12
CA LEU A 225 17.61 0.03 -0.01
C LEU A 225 18.13 0.29 1.40
N GLY A 226 17.35 -0.08 2.42
CA GLY A 226 17.78 -0.05 3.82
C GLY A 226 19.02 -0.92 4.06
N ASP A 227 18.99 -2.16 3.58
CA ASP A 227 20.11 -3.09 3.73
C ASP A 227 21.35 -2.65 2.95
N LEU A 228 21.18 -2.11 1.74
CA LEU A 228 22.28 -1.56 0.95
C LEU A 228 22.95 -0.37 1.66
N LYS A 229 22.14 0.48 2.31
CA LYS A 229 22.65 1.61 3.11
C LYS A 229 23.40 1.13 4.36
N LEU A 230 22.86 0.13 5.06
CA LEU A 230 23.55 -0.51 6.18
C LEU A 230 24.86 -1.16 5.74
N GLY A 231 24.87 -1.84 4.59
CA GLY A 231 26.08 -2.43 4.01
C GLY A 231 27.16 -1.38 3.69
N GLN A 232 26.77 -0.20 3.22
CA GLN A 232 27.69 0.94 3.06
C GLN A 232 28.26 1.42 4.39
N TYR A 233 27.44 1.49 5.44
CA TYR A 233 27.89 1.87 6.79
C TYR A 233 28.83 0.85 7.42
N LEU A 234 28.69 -0.44 7.11
CA LEU A 234 29.57 -1.51 7.57
C LEU A 234 30.78 -1.73 6.65
N LYS A 235 30.86 -1.01 5.52
CA LYS A 235 31.95 -1.09 4.53
C LYS A 235 32.12 -2.51 3.95
N ILE A 236 31.00 -3.21 3.79
CA ILE A 236 30.95 -4.57 3.22
C ILE A 236 31.12 -4.47 1.68
N PRO A 237 31.95 -5.32 1.06
CA PRO A 237 32.09 -5.34 -0.40
C PRO A 237 30.74 -5.53 -1.11
N PRO A 238 30.36 -4.67 -2.08
CA PRO A 238 29.03 -4.70 -2.71
C PRO A 238 28.64 -6.02 -3.38
N LYS A 239 29.60 -6.71 -4.01
CA LYS A 239 29.37 -8.01 -4.66
C LYS A 239 29.04 -9.10 -3.65
N VAL A 240 29.71 -9.11 -2.50
CA VAL A 240 29.44 -10.06 -1.41
C VAL A 240 28.07 -9.76 -0.82
N ASN A 241 27.77 -8.48 -0.57
CA ASN A 241 26.47 -8.07 -0.05
C ASN A 241 25.31 -8.54 -0.97
N PHE A 242 25.45 -8.36 -2.28
CA PHE A 242 24.47 -8.85 -3.25
C PHE A 242 24.25 -10.37 -3.18
N LEU A 243 25.34 -11.15 -3.16
CA LEU A 243 25.23 -12.62 -3.12
C LEU A 243 24.60 -13.10 -1.81
N VAL A 244 24.99 -12.54 -0.67
CA VAL A 244 24.44 -12.90 0.64
C VAL A 244 22.95 -12.54 0.73
N GLN A 245 22.55 -11.38 0.19
CA GLN A 245 21.14 -10.98 0.14
C GLN A 245 20.32 -11.95 -0.72
N VAL A 246 20.79 -12.31 -1.92
CA VAL A 246 20.09 -13.26 -2.79
C VAL A 246 19.96 -14.63 -2.12
N LEU A 247 21.04 -15.14 -1.51
CA LEU A 247 21.00 -16.41 -0.78
C LEU A 247 20.06 -16.36 0.43
N GLY A 248 20.10 -15.28 1.20
CA GLY A 248 19.21 -15.04 2.34
C GLY A 248 17.74 -15.02 1.92
N CYS A 249 17.42 -14.36 0.80
CA CYS A 249 16.07 -14.35 0.24
C CYS A 249 15.61 -15.75 -0.18
N ILE A 250 16.47 -16.55 -0.82
CA ILE A 250 16.13 -17.93 -1.23
C ILE A 250 15.83 -18.79 0.00
N VAL A 251 16.72 -18.79 0.99
CA VAL A 251 16.54 -19.56 2.23
C VAL A 251 15.30 -19.07 2.99
N GLY A 252 15.13 -17.76 3.13
CA GLY A 252 13.99 -17.15 3.78
C GLY A 252 12.67 -17.49 3.09
N ALA A 253 12.61 -17.44 1.76
CA ALA A 253 11.41 -17.79 0.99
C ALA A 253 11.02 -19.26 1.17
N LEU A 254 11.99 -20.19 1.10
CA LEU A 254 11.76 -21.61 1.31
C LEU A 254 11.27 -21.91 2.72
N LEU A 255 11.91 -21.34 3.74
CA LEU A 255 11.49 -21.51 5.13
C LEU A 255 10.09 -20.93 5.38
N ASN A 256 9.80 -19.73 4.86
CA ASN A 256 8.46 -19.15 4.96
C ASN A 256 7.39 -20.02 4.29
N TYR A 257 7.71 -20.61 3.13
CA TYR A 257 6.80 -21.52 2.43
C TYR A 257 6.53 -22.80 3.23
N VAL A 258 7.57 -23.45 3.76
CA VAL A 258 7.44 -24.64 4.60
C VAL A 258 6.64 -24.34 5.86
N MET A 259 6.93 -23.21 6.53
CA MET A 259 6.19 -22.77 7.71
C MET A 259 4.72 -22.50 7.39
N MET A 260 4.43 -21.84 6.26
CA MET A 260 3.07 -21.59 5.80
C MET A 260 2.30 -22.91 5.60
N LEU A 261 2.88 -23.90 4.91
CA LEU A 261 2.24 -25.20 4.71
C LEU A 261 1.97 -25.92 6.04
N SER A 262 2.92 -25.89 6.96
CA SER A 262 2.77 -26.48 8.31
C SER A 262 1.66 -25.80 9.12
N ILE A 263 1.60 -24.46 9.11
CA ILE A 263 0.56 -23.72 9.84
C ILE A 263 -0.83 -23.98 9.24
N ILE A 264 -0.95 -23.92 7.91
CA ILE A 264 -2.24 -24.14 7.25
C ILE A 264 -2.74 -25.57 7.46
N SER A 265 -1.88 -26.58 7.34
CA SER A 265 -2.28 -27.98 7.55
C SER A 265 -2.72 -28.26 8.99
N ASN A 266 -2.01 -27.72 9.98
CA ASN A 266 -2.27 -28.01 11.40
C ASN A 266 -3.36 -27.11 12.02
N GLN A 267 -3.52 -25.87 11.56
CA GLN A 267 -4.39 -24.87 12.21
C GLN A 267 -5.52 -24.36 11.30
N ARG A 268 -5.85 -25.09 10.22
CA ARG A 268 -6.89 -24.70 9.25
C ARG A 268 -8.21 -24.29 9.91
N ALA A 269 -8.69 -25.09 10.87
CA ALA A 269 -9.96 -24.84 11.55
C ALA A 269 -9.95 -23.50 12.30
N ALA A 270 -8.83 -23.14 12.95
CA ALA A 270 -8.67 -21.87 13.66
C ALA A 270 -8.54 -20.67 12.71
N LEU A 271 -8.00 -20.87 11.50
CA LEU A 271 -7.81 -19.80 10.51
C LEU A 271 -9.08 -19.46 9.72
N LEU A 272 -10.08 -20.34 9.71
CA LEU A 272 -11.37 -20.07 9.07
C LEU A 272 -12.24 -19.09 9.88
N THR A 273 -12.01 -18.98 11.18
CA THR A 273 -12.78 -18.11 12.09
C THR A 273 -11.98 -16.86 12.47
N ILE A 274 -12.64 -15.69 12.47
CA ILE A 274 -12.00 -14.42 12.86
C ILE A 274 -11.54 -14.47 14.34
N ALA A 275 -12.37 -15.04 15.21
CA ALA A 275 -12.04 -15.21 16.63
C ALA A 275 -10.95 -16.25 16.88
N GLY A 276 -10.79 -17.22 15.97
CA GLY A 276 -9.79 -18.28 16.03
C GLY A 276 -9.68 -18.98 17.40
N THR A 277 -8.44 -19.17 17.85
CA THR A 277 -8.06 -19.67 19.19
C THR A 277 -7.23 -18.60 19.92
N ARG A 278 -6.87 -18.84 21.17
CA ARG A 278 -6.04 -17.92 21.97
C ARG A 278 -4.66 -17.62 21.34
N LEU A 279 -4.12 -18.53 20.52
CA LEU A 279 -2.83 -18.38 19.84
C LEU A 279 -2.97 -17.96 18.37
N TRP A 280 -3.99 -18.44 17.67
CA TRP A 280 -4.13 -18.27 16.23
C TRP A 280 -5.42 -17.54 15.91
N SER A 281 -5.33 -16.45 15.14
CA SER A 281 -6.50 -15.75 14.61
C SER A 281 -6.53 -15.82 13.08
N GLY A 282 -7.68 -16.15 12.52
CA GLY A 282 -7.94 -16.10 11.08
C GLY A 282 -8.11 -14.69 10.52
N GLN A 283 -8.05 -13.63 11.35
CA GLN A 283 -8.40 -12.26 10.94
C GLN A 283 -7.65 -11.78 9.69
N ASN A 284 -6.34 -12.04 9.59
CA ASN A 284 -5.55 -11.64 8.42
C ASN A 284 -5.94 -12.42 7.17
N ALA A 285 -6.09 -13.75 7.26
CA ALA A 285 -6.47 -14.59 6.14
C ALA A 285 -7.89 -14.26 5.64
N GLN A 286 -8.83 -14.05 6.56
CA GLN A 286 -10.20 -13.64 6.25
C GLN A 286 -10.27 -12.23 5.67
N SER A 287 -9.47 -11.29 6.17
CA SER A 287 -9.38 -9.94 5.61
C SER A 287 -8.83 -9.97 4.19
N PHE A 288 -7.80 -10.80 3.93
CA PHE A 288 -7.24 -10.97 2.61
C PHE A 288 -8.25 -11.58 1.63
N ASN A 289 -8.98 -12.63 2.04
CA ASN A 289 -10.07 -13.23 1.25
C ASN A 289 -11.20 -12.24 0.97
N SER A 290 -11.61 -11.47 1.99
CA SER A 290 -12.64 -10.44 1.87
C SER A 290 -12.22 -9.38 0.84
N ASN A 291 -11.00 -8.87 0.93
CA ASN A 291 -10.49 -7.89 -0.03
C ASN A 291 -10.40 -8.46 -1.45
N ALA A 292 -9.97 -9.72 -1.61
CA ALA A 292 -9.92 -10.39 -2.90
C ALA A 292 -11.30 -10.48 -3.57
N ILE A 293 -12.35 -10.76 -2.80
CA ILE A 293 -13.72 -10.85 -3.32
C ILE A 293 -14.28 -9.45 -3.63
N ALA A 294 -14.02 -8.46 -2.79
CA ALA A 294 -14.49 -7.09 -3.01
C ALA A 294 -13.95 -6.49 -4.30
N TRP A 295 -12.64 -6.61 -4.49
CA TRP A 295 -11.96 -6.02 -5.62
C TRP A 295 -12.05 -6.96 -6.83
N GLY A 296 -11.65 -8.22 -6.70
CA GLY A 296 -11.62 -9.15 -7.83
C GLY A 296 -12.99 -9.60 -8.36
N ALA A 297 -13.93 -10.00 -7.49
CA ALA A 297 -15.27 -10.41 -7.94
C ALA A 297 -16.21 -9.22 -8.16
N LEU A 298 -16.30 -8.32 -7.18
CA LEU A 298 -17.30 -7.23 -7.18
C LEU A 298 -16.76 -5.89 -7.72
N GLY A 299 -15.51 -5.83 -8.18
CA GLY A 299 -14.84 -4.56 -8.46
C GLY A 299 -15.59 -3.67 -9.45
N ARG A 300 -16.05 -4.23 -10.58
CA ARG A 300 -16.85 -3.46 -11.56
C ARG A 300 -18.23 -3.07 -11.03
N GLN A 301 -18.82 -3.85 -10.14
CA GLN A 301 -20.17 -3.57 -9.64
C GLN A 301 -20.17 -2.57 -8.48
N MET A 302 -19.05 -2.47 -7.75
CA MET A 302 -18.90 -1.56 -6.62
C MET A 302 -18.24 -0.23 -7.00
N PHE A 303 -17.20 -0.24 -7.84
CA PHE A 303 -16.33 0.92 -8.08
C PHE A 303 -16.46 1.57 -9.47
N SER A 304 -17.26 1.02 -10.38
CA SER A 304 -17.49 1.64 -11.70
C SER A 304 -18.26 2.96 -11.63
N PRO A 305 -18.19 3.82 -12.67
CA PRO A 305 -18.97 5.04 -12.75
C PRO A 305 -20.47 4.78 -12.51
N GLY A 306 -21.09 5.59 -11.64
CA GLY A 306 -22.52 5.45 -11.27
C GLY A 306 -22.82 4.39 -10.21
N LYS A 307 -21.80 3.71 -9.65
CA LYS A 307 -21.96 2.74 -8.54
C LYS A 307 -21.61 3.37 -7.18
N THR A 308 -22.00 2.69 -6.10
CA THR A 308 -21.91 3.17 -4.71
C THR A 308 -20.53 3.70 -4.32
N TYR A 309 -19.45 3.09 -4.82
CA TYR A 309 -18.08 3.41 -4.43
C TYR A 309 -17.25 4.04 -5.56
N TYR A 310 -17.89 4.66 -6.56
CA TYR A 310 -17.20 5.31 -7.69
C TYR A 310 -16.17 6.37 -7.25
N MET A 311 -16.37 6.99 -6.07
CA MET A 311 -15.49 8.02 -5.54
C MET A 311 -14.10 7.48 -5.21
N ILE A 312 -13.94 6.18 -4.97
CA ILE A 312 -12.65 5.60 -4.57
C ILE A 312 -11.61 5.65 -5.72
N PRO A 313 -11.92 5.22 -6.95
CA PRO A 313 -11.02 5.48 -8.09
C PRO A 313 -10.81 6.97 -8.39
N VAL A 314 -11.88 7.78 -8.29
CA VAL A 314 -11.80 9.24 -8.55
C VAL A 314 -10.89 9.95 -7.55
N ALA A 315 -10.86 9.47 -6.30
CA ALA A 315 -10.00 9.97 -5.25
C ALA A 315 -8.51 9.87 -5.60
N LEU A 316 -8.08 8.90 -6.42
CA LEU A 316 -6.70 8.84 -6.91
C LEU A 316 -6.36 10.08 -7.77
N ALA A 317 -7.25 10.43 -8.70
CA ALA A 317 -7.08 11.59 -9.57
C ALA A 317 -7.18 12.91 -8.80
N LEU A 318 -8.12 13.03 -7.86
CA LEU A 318 -8.22 14.18 -6.97
C LEU A 318 -6.96 14.34 -6.11
N GLY A 319 -6.40 13.21 -5.63
CA GLY A 319 -5.17 13.18 -4.86
C GLY A 319 -3.98 13.73 -5.64
N ALA A 320 -3.87 13.35 -6.92
CA ALA A 320 -2.84 13.87 -7.82
C ALA A 320 -2.92 15.40 -8.00
N LEU A 321 -4.11 16.00 -7.87
CA LEU A 321 -4.26 17.45 -7.96
C LEU A 321 -3.87 18.19 -6.67
N MET A 322 -3.92 17.55 -5.50
CA MET A 322 -3.70 18.21 -4.21
C MET A 322 -2.29 18.83 -4.01
N PRO A 323 -1.18 18.22 -4.47
CA PRO A 323 0.14 18.82 -4.37
C PRO A 323 0.34 20.04 -5.29
N ILE A 324 -0.49 20.23 -6.31
CA ILE A 324 -0.29 21.30 -7.32
C ILE A 324 -0.50 22.70 -6.72
N PRO A 325 -1.63 23.01 -6.02
CA PRO A 325 -1.77 24.28 -5.32
C PRO A 325 -0.67 24.51 -4.29
N HIS A 326 -0.28 23.46 -3.58
CA HIS A 326 0.80 23.52 -2.61
C HIS A 326 2.15 23.88 -3.25
N TYR A 327 2.47 23.29 -4.41
CA TYR A 327 3.67 23.62 -5.19
C TYR A 327 3.68 25.06 -5.70
N ILE A 328 2.55 25.55 -6.19
CA ILE A 328 2.40 26.95 -6.63
C ILE A 328 2.66 27.89 -5.45
N LEU A 329 2.10 27.58 -4.28
CA LEU A 329 2.28 28.38 -3.08
C LEU A 329 3.74 28.37 -2.59
N HIS A 330 4.39 27.21 -2.63
CA HIS A 330 5.81 27.07 -2.30
C HIS A 330 6.70 27.89 -3.24
N ARG A 331 6.42 27.90 -4.55
CA ARG A 331 7.15 28.76 -5.51
C ARG A 331 6.91 30.25 -5.29
N LYS A 332 5.71 30.65 -4.86
CA LYS A 332 5.38 32.05 -4.59
C LYS A 332 6.00 32.55 -3.29
N PHE A 333 6.17 31.69 -2.29
CA PHE A 333 6.73 32.01 -0.98
C PHE A 333 7.94 31.13 -0.62
N PRO A 334 9.08 31.26 -1.34
CA PRO A 334 10.23 30.37 -1.17
C PRO A 334 10.93 30.51 0.19
N ARG A 335 10.69 31.61 0.93
CA ARG A 335 11.24 31.82 2.27
C ARG A 335 10.47 31.11 3.39
N ASN A 336 9.27 30.60 3.12
CA ASN A 336 8.43 30.00 4.14
C ASN A 336 8.81 28.53 4.40
N GLN A 337 9.54 28.28 5.50
CA GLN A 337 10.00 26.95 5.88
C GLN A 337 8.87 25.94 6.14
N PHE A 338 7.67 26.41 6.50
CA PHE A 338 6.53 25.51 6.66
C PHE A 338 6.10 24.91 5.32
N LEU A 339 6.00 25.74 4.28
CA LEU A 339 5.61 25.30 2.95
C LEU A 339 6.68 24.44 2.27
N ALA A 340 7.95 24.61 2.64
CA ALA A 340 9.03 23.77 2.13
C ALA A 340 9.01 22.34 2.70
N ASN A 341 8.53 22.17 3.94
CA ASN A 341 8.53 20.88 4.65
C ASN A 341 7.18 20.17 4.65
N PHE A 342 6.12 20.80 4.14
CA PHE A 342 4.79 20.23 4.15
C PHE A 342 4.63 19.16 3.06
N ASN A 343 4.47 17.90 3.45
CA ASN A 343 4.23 16.82 2.51
C ASN A 343 2.75 16.44 2.47
N THR A 344 2.08 16.80 1.37
CA THR A 344 0.66 16.52 1.13
C THR A 344 0.34 15.02 1.11
N GLY A 345 1.23 14.18 0.56
CA GLY A 345 1.04 12.74 0.48
C GLY A 345 1.02 12.08 1.87
N VAL A 346 1.97 12.44 2.72
CA VAL A 346 2.07 11.94 4.10
C VAL A 346 0.86 12.36 4.94
N VAL A 347 0.43 13.62 4.82
CA VAL A 347 -0.74 14.13 5.56
C VAL A 347 -2.01 13.38 5.15
N LEU A 348 -2.21 13.16 3.85
CA LEU A 348 -3.37 12.41 3.35
C LEU A 348 -3.33 10.94 3.76
N GLN A 349 -2.16 10.33 3.77
CA GLN A 349 -1.98 8.95 4.22
C GLN A 349 -2.41 8.77 5.68
N TYR A 350 -2.06 9.71 6.56
CA TYR A 350 -2.42 9.63 7.98
C TYR A 350 -3.84 10.13 8.30
N SER A 351 -4.49 10.84 7.38
CA SER A 351 -5.82 11.43 7.60
C SER A 351 -6.91 10.42 8.01
N CYS A 352 -6.79 9.16 7.59
CA CYS A 352 -7.69 8.07 7.98
C CYS A 352 -6.96 6.75 8.29
N PHE A 353 -5.72 6.82 8.77
CA PHE A 353 -4.98 5.63 9.24
C PHE A 353 -5.70 4.91 10.40
N MET A 354 -6.56 5.64 11.14
CA MET A 354 -7.34 5.14 12.29
C MET A 354 -8.67 4.47 11.92
N SER A 355 -8.77 3.92 10.70
CA SER A 355 -10.03 3.37 10.21
C SER A 355 -10.42 2.01 10.80
N VAL A 356 -9.46 1.36 11.48
CA VAL A 356 -9.60 0.03 12.08
C VAL A 356 -9.50 0.14 13.62
N GLY A 357 -10.13 -0.80 14.34
CA GLY A 357 -10.30 -0.75 15.79
C GLY A 357 -9.03 -1.00 16.61
N ILE A 358 -9.02 -0.41 17.81
CA ILE A 358 -7.94 -0.27 18.82
C ILE A 358 -6.88 0.78 18.44
N ASN A 359 -7.16 2.03 18.79
CA ASN A 359 -6.30 3.19 18.53
C ASN A 359 -5.62 3.76 19.80
N THR A 360 -5.70 3.04 20.92
CA THR A 360 -5.30 3.54 22.26
C THR A 360 -3.82 3.92 22.32
N SER A 361 -2.94 3.24 21.59
CA SER A 361 -1.50 3.51 21.57
C SER A 361 -1.12 4.81 20.84
N ILE A 362 -1.98 5.32 19.95
CA ILE A 362 -1.66 6.44 19.06
C ILE A 362 -1.63 7.77 19.81
N ASN A 363 -2.55 7.99 20.74
CA ASN A 363 -2.54 9.21 21.57
C ASN A 363 -1.26 9.29 22.40
N THR A 364 -0.85 8.15 22.99
CA THR A 364 0.39 8.05 23.75
C THR A 364 1.61 8.26 22.84
N ALA A 365 1.65 7.62 21.66
CA ALA A 365 2.73 7.81 20.70
C ALA A 365 2.81 9.26 20.17
N SER A 366 1.67 9.91 19.93
CA SER A 366 1.60 11.30 19.49
C SER A 366 2.09 12.25 20.58
N PHE A 367 1.66 12.03 21.83
CA PHE A 367 2.13 12.80 22.97
C PHE A 367 3.65 12.64 23.17
N LEU A 368 4.16 11.40 23.17
CA LEU A 368 5.59 11.13 23.26
C LEU A 368 6.38 11.70 22.07
N GLY A 369 5.80 11.68 20.88
CA GLY A 369 6.37 12.28 19.67
C GLY A 369 6.50 13.80 19.79
N ILE A 370 5.44 14.48 20.23
CA ILE A 370 5.47 15.94 20.46
C ILE A 370 6.44 16.28 21.59
N LEU A 371 6.40 15.53 22.69
CA LEU A 371 7.30 15.76 23.82
C LEU A 371 8.76 15.57 23.41
N SER A 372 9.11 14.48 22.75
CA SER A 372 10.50 14.20 22.35
C SER A 372 10.98 15.08 21.19
N GLN A 373 10.23 15.16 20.09
CA GLN A 373 10.69 15.81 18.86
C GLN A 373 10.45 17.32 18.86
N TRP A 374 9.37 17.81 19.48
CA TRP A 374 9.06 19.23 19.50
C TRP A 374 9.57 19.92 20.77
N TYR A 375 9.33 19.35 21.96
CA TYR A 375 9.75 19.99 23.21
C TYR A 375 11.21 19.71 23.57
N ILE A 376 11.60 18.45 23.75
CA ILE A 376 12.95 18.06 24.23
C ILE A 376 14.00 18.46 23.20
N ARG A 377 13.83 18.11 21.92
CA ARG A 377 14.83 18.43 20.87
C ARG A 377 15.04 19.93 20.66
N ARG A 378 14.03 20.77 20.88
CA ARG A 378 14.19 22.23 20.81
C ARG A 378 14.86 22.82 22.04
N LYS A 379 14.60 22.25 23.22
CA LYS A 379 15.12 22.74 24.50
C LYS A 379 16.52 22.20 24.84
N HIS A 380 16.82 20.97 24.43
CA HIS A 380 18.07 20.25 24.67
C HIS A 380 18.54 19.54 23.37
N PRO A 381 19.21 20.28 22.46
CA PRO A 381 19.59 19.77 21.13
C PRO A 381 20.88 18.93 21.09
N ARG A 382 21.42 18.51 22.24
CA ARG A 382 22.69 17.77 22.32
C ARG A 382 22.48 16.28 22.34
#